data_AF-A0A091TNE5-F1
#
_entry.id   AF-A0A091TNE5-F1
#
_cell.length_a   1.000
_cell.length_b   1.000
_cell.length_c   1.000
_cell.angle_alpha   90.00
_cell.angle_beta   90.00
_cell.angle_gamma   90.00
#
_symmetry.space_group_name_H-M   'P 1'
#
loop_
_entity.id
_entity.type
_entity.pdbx_description
1 polymer ?
#
loop_
_entity_poly.entity_id
_entity_poly.type
_entity_poly.pdbx_seq_one_letter_code
_entity_poly.pdbx_strand_id
1 'polypeptide(L)'
;VDQNFPSVNPEWDPNQPGPRAMLSRYQRWILYGVKNVMQKAINWSKMYEVRQELNEFPSAFMERLKTTARKYTNLDIERPEAAVQLTSIFMGQLAPDIRKKLQKLEGPESRDLGKMLKIAWAVYNNRE
;
A
#
# COMPACT_ATOMS: atom_id res chain seq x y z
N VAL A 1 7.88 5.01 33.87
CA VAL A 1 8.34 4.70 32.50
C VAL A 1 9.60 3.83 32.56
N ASP A 2 10.59 4.20 33.36
CA ASP A 2 11.89 3.50 33.46
C ASP A 2 11.81 2.01 33.87
N GLN A 3 10.83 1.59 34.68
CA GLN A 3 10.64 0.16 34.99
C GLN A 3 10.19 -0.67 33.78
N ASN A 4 9.46 -0.08 32.83
CA ASN A 4 8.96 -0.77 31.65
C ASN A 4 9.78 -0.47 30.39
N PHE A 5 10.48 0.67 30.34
CA PHE A 5 11.41 1.10 29.30
C PHE A 5 12.67 1.66 29.95
N PRO A 6 13.55 0.80 30.44
CA PRO A 6 14.80 1.24 31.02
C PRO A 6 15.71 1.83 29.92
N SER A 7 16.31 2.98 30.18
CA SER A 7 17.29 3.63 29.29
C SER A 7 18.70 3.04 29.43
N VAL A 8 18.92 2.25 30.48
CA VAL A 8 20.15 1.52 30.79
C VAL A 8 19.87 0.02 30.85
N ASN A 9 20.90 -0.81 30.84
CA ASN A 9 20.72 -2.25 30.94
C ASN A 9 20.03 -2.62 32.28
N PRO A 10 18.84 -3.24 32.26
CA PRO A 10 18.11 -3.57 33.49
C PRO A 10 18.53 -4.90 34.14
N GLU A 11 19.48 -5.63 33.55
CA GLU A 11 20.00 -6.92 34.06
C GLU A 11 18.90 -7.98 34.29
N TRP A 12 17.83 -7.96 33.48
CA TRP A 12 16.74 -8.93 33.59
C TRP A 12 17.19 -10.34 33.21
N ASP A 13 17.33 -11.23 34.20
CA ASP A 13 17.63 -12.65 33.97
C ASP A 13 16.42 -13.39 33.36
N PRO A 14 16.49 -13.85 32.09
CA PRO A 14 15.37 -14.51 31.42
C PRO A 14 14.97 -15.85 32.05
N ASN A 15 15.82 -16.43 32.91
CA ASN A 15 15.54 -17.69 33.60
C ASN A 15 14.66 -17.50 34.85
N GLN A 16 14.51 -16.26 35.33
CA GLN A 16 13.67 -15.95 36.49
C GLN A 16 12.25 -15.57 36.04
N PRO A 17 11.18 -16.10 36.68
CA PRO A 17 9.80 -15.84 36.27
C PRO A 17 9.41 -14.35 36.23
N GLY A 18 9.85 -13.57 37.22
CA GLY A 18 9.57 -12.13 37.31
C GLY A 18 10.22 -11.31 36.18
N PRO A 19 11.56 -11.33 36.05
CA PRO A 19 12.27 -10.66 34.96
C PRO A 19 11.84 -11.13 33.57
N ARG A 20 11.52 -12.42 33.37
CA ARG A 20 10.94 -12.91 32.11
C ARG A 20 9.62 -12.25 31.74
N ALA A 21 8.76 -11.99 32.72
CA ALA A 21 7.51 -11.26 32.50
C ALA A 21 7.77 -9.79 32.13
N MET A 22 8.80 -9.16 32.70
CA MET A 22 9.22 -7.80 32.34
C MET A 22 9.76 -7.73 30.91
N LEU A 23 10.62 -8.68 30.51
CA LEU A 23 11.11 -8.80 29.13
C LEU A 23 9.97 -8.93 28.12
N SER A 24 9.01 -9.81 28.40
CA SER A 24 7.85 -10.03 27.53
C SER A 24 7.00 -8.77 27.37
N ARG A 25 6.85 -8.01 28.47
CA ARG A 25 6.12 -6.73 28.47
C ARG A 25 6.88 -5.67 27.67
N TYR A 26 8.19 -5.54 27.87
CA TYR A 26 9.05 -4.62 27.13
C TYR A 26 8.97 -4.87 25.62
N GLN A 27 9.10 -6.13 25.18
CA GLN A 27 8.99 -6.50 23.76
C GLN A 27 7.63 -6.12 23.15
N ARG A 28 6.53 -6.35 23.87
CA ARG A 28 5.18 -5.94 23.41
C ARG A 28 5.09 -4.44 23.23
N TRP A 29 5.65 -3.66 24.15
CA TRP A 29 5.63 -2.22 24.02
C TRP A 29 6.54 -1.68 22.93
N ILE A 30 7.73 -2.26 22.73
CA ILE A 30 8.61 -1.94 21.59
C ILE A 30 7.86 -2.18 20.29
N LEU A 31 7.21 -3.34 20.16
CA LEU A 31 6.42 -3.67 18.97
C LEU A 31 5.26 -2.69 18.77
N TYR A 32 4.57 -2.30 19.86
CA TYR A 32 3.51 -1.30 19.81
C TYR A 32 4.05 0.06 19.36
N GLY A 33 5.16 0.53 19.92
CA GLY A 33 5.81 1.79 19.55
C GLY A 33 6.26 1.80 18.10
N VAL A 34 6.92 0.75 17.63
CA VAL A 34 7.33 0.61 16.22
C VAL A 34 6.11 0.61 15.29
N LYS A 35 5.00 -0.02 15.66
CA LYS A 35 3.79 -0.07 14.82
C LYS A 35 3.00 1.23 14.80
N ASN A 36 2.97 1.98 15.90
CA ASN A 36 2.05 3.11 16.08
C ASN A 36 2.73 4.48 16.09
N VAL A 37 4.01 4.56 16.49
CA VAL A 37 4.74 5.83 16.68
C VAL A 37 5.71 6.09 15.55
N MET A 38 6.36 5.06 14.99
CA MET A 38 7.18 5.25 13.80
C MET A 38 6.28 5.51 12.60
N GLN A 39 6.14 6.79 12.24
CA GLN A 39 5.52 7.18 10.99
C GLN A 39 6.28 6.51 9.86
N LYS A 40 5.56 5.67 9.12
CA LYS A 40 6.03 5.08 7.90
C LYS A 40 6.58 6.18 6.98
N ALA A 41 7.83 6.07 6.56
CA ALA A 41 8.41 7.02 5.61
C ALA A 41 7.55 7.04 4.34
N ILE A 42 6.86 8.16 4.10
CA ILE A 42 5.99 8.33 2.94
C ILE A 42 6.89 8.49 1.71
N ASN A 43 6.75 7.58 0.76
CA ASN A 43 7.48 7.60 -0.50
C ASN A 43 6.49 7.52 -1.67
N TRP A 44 6.12 8.69 -2.18
CA TRP A 44 5.28 8.81 -3.37
C TRP A 44 6.03 8.49 -4.67
N SER A 45 7.36 8.62 -4.73
CA SER A 45 8.11 8.28 -5.95
C SER A 45 7.94 6.81 -6.29
N LYS A 46 7.98 5.92 -5.29
CA LYS A 46 7.71 4.49 -5.44
C LYS A 46 6.33 4.19 -6.00
N MET A 47 5.33 5.02 -5.67
CA MET A 47 3.99 4.89 -6.22
C MET A 47 3.96 5.27 -7.71
N TYR A 48 4.68 6.33 -8.10
CA TYR A 48 4.74 6.80 -9.49
C TYR A 48 5.63 5.94 -10.41
N GLU A 49 6.54 5.15 -9.84
CA GLU A 49 7.39 4.19 -10.56
C GLU A 49 6.63 2.96 -11.07
N VAL A 50 5.51 2.58 -10.43
CA VAL A 50 4.74 1.41 -10.84
C VAL A 50 4.12 1.65 -12.22
N ARG A 51 4.37 0.79 -13.19
CA ARG A 51 3.76 0.85 -14.53
C ARG A 51 3.18 -0.51 -14.86
N GLN A 52 2.05 -0.53 -15.57
CA GLN A 52 1.52 -1.79 -16.08
C GLN A 52 2.52 -2.41 -17.04
N GLU A 53 2.91 -3.66 -16.80
CA GLU A 53 3.80 -4.40 -17.70
C GLU A 53 3.03 -4.88 -18.93
N LEU A 54 3.74 -5.20 -20.02
CA LEU A 54 3.11 -5.52 -21.31
C LEU A 54 2.21 -6.76 -21.22
N ASN A 55 2.61 -7.76 -20.43
CA ASN A 55 1.95 -9.04 -20.21
C ASN A 55 1.25 -9.12 -18.85
N GLU A 56 1.07 -7.99 -18.16
CA GLU A 56 0.40 -7.95 -16.87
C GLU A 56 -1.08 -7.59 -17.06
N PHE A 57 -1.94 -8.45 -16.51
CA PHE A 57 -3.38 -8.19 -16.49
C PHE A 57 -3.70 -6.88 -15.75
N PRO A 58 -4.63 -6.06 -16.23
CA PRO A 58 -5.02 -4.81 -15.57
C PRO A 58 -5.45 -4.98 -14.10
N SER A 59 -6.06 -6.12 -13.75
CA SER A 59 -6.42 -6.47 -12.37
C SER A 59 -5.20 -6.76 -11.49
N ALA A 60 -4.21 -7.49 -12.02
CA ALA A 60 -2.96 -7.75 -11.32
C ALA A 60 -2.17 -6.45 -11.07
N PHE A 61 -2.13 -5.58 -12.08
CA PHE A 61 -1.54 -4.24 -11.96
C PHE A 61 -2.23 -3.40 -10.88
N MET A 62 -3.57 -3.42 -10.83
CA MET A 62 -4.33 -2.74 -9.78
C MET A 62 -3.97 -3.23 -8.37
N GLU A 63 -3.87 -4.55 -8.18
CA GLU A 63 -3.50 -5.12 -6.88
C GLU A 63 -2.05 -4.78 -6.49
N ARG A 64 -1.14 -4.72 -7.47
CA ARG A 64 0.24 -4.26 -7.24
C ARG A 64 0.30 -2.78 -6.84
N LEU A 65 -0.53 -1.93 -7.45
CA LEU A 65 -0.69 -0.53 -7.05
C LEU A 65 -1.21 -0.38 -5.63
N LYS A 66 -2.30 -1.08 -5.28
CA LYS A 66 -2.83 -1.07 -3.91
C LYS A 66 -1.79 -1.55 -2.90
N THR A 67 -1.06 -2.60 -3.23
CA THR A 67 0.02 -3.13 -2.38
C THR A 67 1.15 -2.12 -2.20
N THR A 68 1.52 -1.40 -3.26
CA THR A 68 2.53 -0.34 -3.22
C THR A 68 2.07 0.86 -2.39
N ALA A 69 0.82 1.30 -2.57
CA ALA A 69 0.22 2.34 -1.75
C ALA A 69 0.23 1.94 -0.26
N ARG A 70 -0.26 0.74 0.09
CA ARG A 70 -0.18 0.22 1.45
C ARG A 70 1.25 0.17 1.98
N LYS A 71 2.24 -0.10 1.12
CA LYS A 71 3.66 -0.27 1.50
C LYS A 71 4.47 1.02 1.57
N TYR A 72 4.09 2.09 0.88
CA TYR A 72 4.92 3.29 0.77
C TYR A 72 4.18 4.60 1.01
N THR A 73 2.85 4.60 1.08
CA THR A 73 2.07 5.81 1.37
C THR A 73 1.25 5.62 2.64
N ASN A 74 0.68 6.72 3.12
CA ASN A 74 -0.32 6.77 4.19
C ASN A 74 -1.75 6.82 3.62
N LEU A 75 -1.92 6.44 2.35
CA LEU A 75 -3.21 6.48 1.68
C LEU A 75 -4.12 5.39 2.26
N ASP A 76 -5.23 5.81 2.86
CA ASP A 76 -6.25 4.90 3.38
C ASP A 76 -7.15 4.42 2.23
N ILE A 77 -6.81 3.26 1.66
CA ILE A 77 -7.43 2.71 0.44
C ILE A 77 -8.94 2.46 0.60
N GLU A 78 -9.43 2.32 1.84
CA GLU A 78 -10.86 2.11 2.12
C GLU A 78 -11.68 3.40 2.05
N ARG A 79 -11.01 4.57 1.95
CA ARG A 79 -11.69 5.87 1.83
C ARG A 79 -11.99 6.24 0.38
N PRO A 80 -13.13 6.91 0.12
CA PRO A 80 -13.51 7.32 -1.23
C PRO A 80 -12.51 8.30 -1.87
N GLU A 81 -11.85 9.16 -1.10
CA GLU A 81 -10.85 10.11 -1.59
C GLU A 81 -9.61 9.37 -2.15
N ALA A 82 -9.19 8.31 -1.46
CA ALA A 82 -8.10 7.45 -1.88
C ALA A 82 -8.43 6.71 -3.18
N ALA A 83 -9.69 6.31 -3.38
CA ALA A 83 -10.15 5.67 -4.61
C ALA A 83 -10.02 6.61 -5.83
N VAL A 84 -10.31 7.90 -5.68
CA VAL A 84 -10.13 8.90 -6.77
C VAL A 84 -8.65 9.06 -7.12
N GLN A 85 -7.78 9.12 -6.11
CA GLN A 85 -6.34 9.25 -6.33
C GLN A 85 -5.75 7.99 -6.98
N LEU A 86 -6.13 6.80 -6.51
CA LEU A 86 -5.72 5.53 -7.12
C LEU A 86 -6.22 5.38 -8.55
N THR A 87 -7.45 5.78 -8.84
CA THR A 87 -7.99 5.78 -10.21
C THR A 87 -7.17 6.67 -11.14
N SER A 88 -6.79 7.86 -10.68
CA SER A 88 -5.98 8.80 -11.46
C SER A 88 -4.58 8.24 -11.74
N ILE A 89 -3.95 7.64 -10.73
CA ILE A 89 -2.63 7.01 -10.84
C ILE A 89 -2.69 5.81 -11.79
N PHE A 90 -3.66 4.92 -11.60
CA PHE A 90 -3.92 3.77 -12.47
C PHE A 90 -4.02 4.21 -13.93
N MET A 91 -4.88 5.18 -14.23
CA MET A 91 -5.08 5.70 -15.59
C MET A 91 -3.79 6.22 -16.23
N GLY A 92 -2.95 6.93 -15.46
CA GLY A 92 -1.68 7.47 -15.96
C GLY A 92 -0.61 6.40 -16.23
N GLN A 93 -0.66 5.30 -15.49
CA GLN A 93 0.37 4.25 -15.45
C GLN A 93 -0.01 2.96 -16.21
N LEU A 94 -1.23 2.87 -16.72
CA LEU A 94 -1.66 1.84 -17.67
C LEU A 94 -0.78 1.80 -18.92
N ALA A 95 -0.75 0.63 -19.55
CA ALA A 95 -0.06 0.45 -20.82
C ALA A 95 -0.61 1.41 -21.90
N PRO A 96 0.24 1.96 -22.79
CA PRO A 96 -0.13 3.09 -23.66
C PRO A 96 -1.35 2.86 -24.56
N ASP A 97 -1.49 1.66 -25.11
CA ASP A 97 -2.58 1.22 -25.98
C ASP A 97 -3.91 1.08 -25.22
N ILE A 98 -3.88 0.49 -24.01
CA ILE A 98 -5.05 0.39 -23.12
C ILE A 98 -5.49 1.79 -22.68
N ARG A 99 -4.52 2.62 -22.25
CA ARG A 99 -4.77 4.01 -21.86
C ARG A 99 -5.40 4.81 -22.99
N LYS A 100 -4.91 4.66 -24.22
CA LYS A 100 -5.46 5.36 -25.41
C LYS A 100 -6.90 4.95 -25.71
N LYS A 101 -7.28 3.69 -25.45
CA LYS A 101 -8.67 3.23 -25.57
C LYS A 101 -9.57 3.78 -24.47
N LEU A 102 -9.09 3.78 -23.23
CA LEU A 102 -9.84 4.34 -22.10
C LEU A 102 -10.03 5.86 -22.19
N GLN A 103 -9.05 6.60 -22.72
CA GLN A 103 -9.16 8.07 -22.92
C GLN A 103 -10.24 8.45 -23.93
N LYS A 104 -10.65 7.54 -24.82
CA LYS A 104 -11.75 7.77 -25.76
C LYS A 104 -13.12 7.60 -25.12
N LEU A 105 -13.19 7.04 -23.91
CA LEU A 105 -14.42 7.00 -23.14
C LEU A 105 -14.62 8.38 -22.53
N GLU A 106 -15.54 9.15 -23.10
CA GLU A 106 -15.89 10.46 -22.56
C GLU A 106 -16.81 10.33 -21.32
N GLY A 107 -16.75 11.33 -20.43
CA GLY A 107 -17.71 11.49 -19.34
C GLY A 107 -17.33 10.82 -18.00
N PRO A 108 -18.29 10.72 -17.06
CA PRO A 108 -18.05 10.24 -15.70
C PRO A 108 -17.59 8.77 -15.63
N GLU A 109 -17.78 7.99 -16.69
CA GLU A 109 -17.27 6.62 -16.80
C GLU A 109 -15.74 6.55 -16.85
N SER A 110 -15.08 7.62 -17.30
CA SER A 110 -13.62 7.78 -17.28
C SER A 110 -13.03 7.99 -15.89
N ARG A 111 -13.85 7.98 -14.83
CA ARG A 111 -13.43 8.11 -13.43
C ARG A 111 -13.92 6.98 -12.54
N ASP A 112 -14.67 6.03 -13.10
CA ASP A 112 -15.13 4.85 -12.37
C ASP A 112 -14.13 3.70 -12.54
N LEU A 113 -13.50 3.30 -11.43
CA LEU A 113 -12.46 2.27 -11.42
C LEU A 113 -12.97 0.91 -11.90
N GLY A 114 -14.22 0.57 -11.56
CA GLY A 114 -14.83 -0.70 -11.95
C GLY A 114 -15.02 -0.79 -13.47
N LYS A 115 -15.58 0.25 -14.09
CA LYS A 115 -15.73 0.36 -15.55
C LYS A 115 -14.38 0.40 -16.25
N MET A 116 -13.41 1.15 -15.73
CA MET A 116 -12.04 1.16 -16.27
C MET A 116 -11.45 -0.25 -16.30
N LEU A 117 -11.55 -1.00 -15.21
CA LEU A 117 -10.99 -2.35 -15.12
C LEU A 117 -11.63 -3.30 -16.14
N LYS A 118 -12.95 -3.24 -16.31
CA LYS A 118 -13.67 -4.06 -17.31
C LYS A 118 -13.19 -3.76 -18.73
N ILE A 119 -13.01 -2.48 -19.07
CA ILE A 119 -12.60 -2.08 -20.42
C ILE A 119 -11.12 -2.35 -20.63
N ALA A 120 -10.27 -2.09 -19.64
CA ALA A 120 -8.86 -2.43 -19.68
C ALA A 120 -8.66 -3.93 -19.92
N TRP A 121 -9.45 -4.77 -19.24
CA TRP A 121 -9.44 -6.22 -19.42
C TRP A 121 -9.85 -6.62 -20.85
N ALA A 122 -10.94 -6.03 -21.38
CA ALA A 122 -11.38 -6.29 -22.74
C ALA A 122 -10.31 -5.87 -23.79
N VAL A 123 -9.66 -4.72 -23.60
CA VAL A 123 -8.61 -4.27 -24.52
C VAL A 123 -7.38 -5.17 -24.42
N TYR A 124 -6.98 -5.58 -23.21
CA TYR A 124 -5.86 -6.49 -23.00
C TYR A 124 -6.07 -7.84 -23.69
N ASN A 125 -7.26 -8.43 -23.56
CA ASN A 125 -7.57 -9.73 -24.18
C ASN A 125 -7.67 -9.65 -25.71
N ASN A 126 -8.06 -8.50 -26.24
CA ASN A 126 -8.13 -8.26 -27.69
C ASN A 126 -6.78 -7.80 -28.29
N ARG A 127 -5.66 -7.99 -27.58
CA ARG A 127 -4.31 -7.71 -28.10
C ARG A 127 -3.76 -8.81 -29.01
N GLU A 128 -4.37 -9.99 -28.96
CA GLU A 128 -4.09 -11.11 -29.87
C GLU A 128 -5.03 -11.12 -31.08
#